data_AF-A0A193KXQ9-F1
#
_entry.id   AF-A0A193KXQ9-F1
#
_cell.length_a   1.000
_cell.length_b   1.000
_cell.length_c   1.000
_cell.angle_alpha   90.00
_cell.angle_beta   90.00
_cell.angle_gamma   90.00
#
_symmetry.space_group_name_H-M   'P 1'
#
loop_
_entity.id
_entity.type
_entity.pdbx_description
1 polymer ?
#
loop_
_entity_poly.entity_id
_entity_poly.type
_entity_poly.pdbx_seq_one_letter_code
_entity_poly.pdbx_strand_id
1 'polypeptide(L)'
;MRASLRTGLIAGAAALTVLTTTTAAGAATTTAPRSPQGYVQRCTDLGNGDLCIDVTGSVGQTGRIGVGYWKHAGDVVHVRLGWQNTTGGGPNSSQTVHGPLFAGDNTGTDVWTTYLAAGCVYPLIDVIGQYTLKGKEVCVPA
;
A
#
# COMPACT_ATOMS: atom_id res chain seq x y z
N MET A 1 73.88 -35.57 -16.69
CA MET A 1 73.86 -36.36 -15.44
C MET A 1 72.41 -36.43 -14.97
N ARG A 2 71.70 -37.53 -15.24
CA ARG A 2 71.29 -38.55 -14.24
C ARG A 2 70.80 -37.95 -12.91
N ALA A 3 69.50 -38.02 -12.66
CA ALA A 3 68.92 -38.69 -11.49
C ALA A 3 67.38 -38.74 -11.59
N SER A 4 66.87 -39.96 -11.71
CA SER A 4 65.47 -40.34 -11.45
C SER A 4 65.15 -40.26 -9.94
N LEU A 5 63.89 -40.56 -9.58
CA LEU A 5 63.29 -40.93 -8.27
C LEU A 5 62.19 -39.91 -7.89
N ARG A 6 60.97 -40.25 -7.44
CA ARG A 6 60.29 -41.52 -7.13
C ARG A 6 58.77 -41.25 -7.09
N THR A 7 58.04 -42.20 -7.64
CA THR A 7 56.74 -42.76 -7.23
C THR A 7 56.10 -42.20 -5.96
N GLY A 8 54.84 -41.75 -6.09
CA GLY A 8 53.89 -41.56 -4.99
C GLY A 8 52.48 -41.79 -5.51
N LEU A 9 51.94 -42.98 -5.22
CA LEU A 9 50.65 -43.50 -5.67
C LEU A 9 49.72 -43.51 -4.45
N ILE A 10 48.61 -42.76 -4.47
CA ILE A 10 47.47 -43.06 -3.59
C ILE A 10 46.18 -42.91 -4.41
N ALA A 11 45.59 -44.06 -4.71
CA ALA A 11 44.25 -44.20 -5.24
C ALA A 11 43.23 -43.89 -4.13
N GLY A 12 42.30 -42.97 -4.40
CA GLY A 12 41.08 -42.79 -3.60
C GLY A 12 39.91 -43.37 -4.37
N ALA A 13 39.41 -44.51 -3.90
CA ALA A 13 38.23 -45.19 -4.42
C ALA A 13 36.96 -44.82 -3.64
N ALA A 14 35.81 -45.15 -4.23
CA ALA A 14 34.42 -45.13 -3.72
C ALA A 14 33.72 -43.76 -3.76
N ALA A 15 32.78 -43.46 -4.66
CA ALA A 15 31.51 -44.12 -5.01
C ALA A 15 30.41 -44.00 -3.95
N LEU A 16 29.25 -43.50 -4.43
CA LEU A 16 27.88 -43.59 -3.91
C LEU A 16 27.49 -42.72 -2.70
N THR A 17 26.64 -41.72 -2.97
CA THR A 17 25.37 -41.60 -2.23
C THR A 17 24.35 -40.81 -3.05
N VAL A 18 23.27 -41.50 -3.40
CA VAL A 18 22.07 -41.01 -4.10
C VAL A 18 21.30 -40.14 -3.11
N LEU A 19 21.08 -38.85 -3.44
CA LEU A 19 20.21 -37.98 -2.66
C LEU A 19 18.76 -38.40 -2.89
N THR A 20 18.16 -39.00 -1.88
CA THR A 20 16.74 -39.33 -1.82
C THR A 20 15.92 -38.06 -1.61
N THR A 21 15.07 -37.76 -2.59
CA THR A 21 14.05 -36.71 -2.53
C THR A 21 12.94 -37.12 -1.55
N THR A 22 12.98 -36.61 -0.31
CA THR A 22 11.85 -36.67 0.61
C THR A 22 10.96 -35.45 0.39
N THR A 23 9.91 -35.63 -0.40
CA THR A 23 8.78 -34.71 -0.51
C THR A 23 8.02 -34.70 0.82
N ALA A 24 8.35 -33.77 1.70
CA ALA A 24 7.51 -33.46 2.86
C ALA A 24 6.25 -32.73 2.37
N ALA A 25 5.15 -33.48 2.27
CA ALA A 25 3.81 -32.95 2.11
C ALA A 25 3.42 -32.19 3.39
N GLY A 26 3.85 -30.94 3.50
CA GLY A 26 3.34 -29.99 4.47
C GLY A 26 1.94 -29.59 4.05
N ALA A 27 0.94 -29.95 4.86
CA ALA A 27 -0.44 -29.54 4.71
C ALA A 27 -0.52 -28.01 4.58
N ALA A 28 -0.70 -27.53 3.35
CA ALA A 28 -1.08 -26.15 3.10
C ALA A 28 -2.44 -25.96 3.75
N THR A 29 -2.46 -25.27 4.89
CA THR A 29 -3.68 -24.75 5.49
C THR A 29 -4.27 -23.82 4.45
N THR A 30 -5.27 -24.30 3.72
CA THR A 30 -6.04 -23.50 2.77
C THR A 30 -6.74 -22.43 3.60
N THR A 31 -6.05 -21.31 3.83
CA THR A 31 -6.69 -20.08 4.26
C THR A 31 -7.68 -19.79 3.15
N ALA A 32 -8.97 -19.98 3.43
CA ALA A 32 -10.02 -19.65 2.49
C ALA A 32 -9.69 -18.26 1.92
N PRO A 33 -9.72 -18.07 0.59
CA PRO A 33 -9.60 -16.74 0.03
C PRO A 33 -10.61 -15.86 0.76
N ARG A 34 -10.15 -14.84 1.50
CA ARG A 34 -11.06 -13.82 2.01
C ARG A 34 -11.85 -13.36 0.79
N SER A 35 -13.18 -13.45 0.84
CA SER A 35 -14.03 -12.85 -0.19
C SER A 35 -13.46 -11.49 -0.54
N PRO A 36 -13.27 -11.14 -1.83
CA PRO A 36 -12.65 -9.89 -2.20
C PRO A 36 -13.45 -8.77 -1.55
N GLN A 37 -12.93 -8.19 -0.46
CA GLN A 37 -13.52 -6.99 0.11
C GLN A 37 -13.49 -5.97 -1.02
N GLY A 38 -14.65 -5.38 -1.34
CA GLY A 38 -14.75 -4.43 -2.44
C GLY A 38 -13.64 -3.39 -2.30
N TYR A 39 -12.80 -3.26 -3.32
CA TYR A 39 -11.70 -2.30 -3.35
C TYR A 39 -11.88 -1.36 -4.52
N VAL A 40 -11.85 -0.05 -4.23
CA VAL A 40 -11.90 0.99 -5.25
C VAL A 40 -10.91 2.10 -4.90
N GLN A 41 -10.24 2.64 -5.91
CA GLN A 41 -9.30 3.74 -5.76
C GLN A 41 -9.52 4.78 -6.84
N ARG A 42 -9.31 6.05 -6.50
CA ARG A 42 -9.27 7.16 -7.46
C ARG A 42 -8.24 8.19 -7.04
N CYS A 43 -7.52 8.71 -8.03
CA CYS A 43 -6.62 9.84 -7.87
C CYS A 43 -7.13 11.06 -8.64
N THR A 44 -6.82 12.23 -8.12
CA THR A 44 -7.16 13.54 -8.67
C THR A 44 -5.90 14.35 -8.80
N ASP A 45 -5.56 14.69 -10.03
CA ASP A 45 -4.53 15.68 -10.32
C ASP A 45 -5.04 17.07 -9.90
N LEU A 46 -4.32 17.71 -8.98
CA LEU A 46 -4.56 19.07 -8.48
C LEU A 46 -3.61 20.09 -9.11
N GLY A 47 -2.88 19.72 -10.16
CA GLY A 47 -1.86 20.52 -10.85
C GLY A 47 -0.50 20.46 -10.16
N ASN A 48 -0.46 20.71 -8.84
CA ASN A 48 0.77 20.71 -8.05
C ASN A 48 1.04 19.39 -7.30
N GLY A 49 0.16 18.41 -7.47
CA GLY A 49 0.23 17.10 -6.81
C GLY A 49 -1.01 16.25 -7.09
N ASP A 50 -0.92 14.97 -6.77
CA ASP A 50 -2.03 14.02 -6.87
C ASP A 50 -2.65 13.75 -5.49
N LEU A 51 -3.97 13.91 -5.38
CA LEU A 51 -4.76 13.52 -4.21
C LEU A 51 -5.52 12.23 -4.51
N CYS A 52 -5.22 11.17 -3.79
CA CYS A 52 -5.86 9.86 -3.96
C CYS A 52 -6.73 9.48 -2.77
N ILE A 53 -7.81 8.76 -3.06
CA ILE A 53 -8.64 8.03 -2.10
C ILE A 53 -8.70 6.56 -2.48
N ASP A 54 -8.70 5.68 -1.50
CA ASP A 54 -9.05 4.29 -1.65
C ASP A 54 -10.05 3.84 -0.59
N VAL A 55 -10.92 2.89 -0.95
CA VAL A 55 -11.93 2.33 -0.06
C VAL A 55 -11.87 0.82 -0.15
N THR A 56 -11.79 0.18 1.01
CA THR A 56 -11.89 -1.28 1.17
C THR A 56 -13.10 -1.63 2.03
N GLY A 57 -14.02 -2.42 1.48
CA GLY A 57 -15.25 -2.86 2.15
C GLY A 57 -16.47 -2.73 1.25
N SER A 58 -17.65 -2.92 1.83
CA SER A 58 -18.94 -2.77 1.16
C SER A 58 -19.89 -1.89 1.96
N VAL A 59 -20.90 -1.34 1.29
CA VAL A 59 -21.98 -0.57 1.89
C VAL A 59 -22.62 -1.38 3.04
N GLY A 60 -22.87 -0.69 4.15
CA GLY A 60 -23.52 -1.29 5.31
C GLY A 60 -22.59 -2.04 6.26
N GLN A 61 -21.29 -2.02 6.01
CA GLN A 61 -20.28 -2.72 6.82
C GLN A 61 -19.19 -1.75 7.31
N THR A 62 -18.44 -2.16 8.34
CA THR A 62 -17.18 -1.50 8.68
C THR A 62 -16.15 -1.79 7.61
N GLY A 63 -15.55 -0.74 7.06
CA GLY A 63 -14.47 -0.81 6.09
C GLY A 63 -13.35 0.16 6.41
N ARG A 64 -12.49 0.39 5.43
CA ARG A 64 -11.36 1.31 5.52
C ARG A 64 -11.41 2.32 4.39
N ILE A 65 -11.16 3.58 4.71
CA ILE A 65 -10.95 4.65 3.74
C ILE A 65 -9.52 5.12 3.94
N GLY A 66 -8.72 5.15 2.89
CA GLY A 66 -7.39 5.75 2.89
C GLY A 66 -7.37 6.99 2.01
N VAL A 67 -6.63 8.01 2.44
CA VAL A 67 -6.39 9.23 1.65
C VAL A 67 -4.90 9.55 1.71
N GLY A 68 -4.33 9.89 0.56
CA GLY A 68 -2.91 10.25 0.43
C GLY A 68 -2.70 11.35 -0.60
N TYR A 69 -1.63 12.12 -0.42
CA TYR A 69 -1.23 13.19 -1.31
C TYR A 69 0.24 13.08 -1.71
N TRP A 70 0.51 13.18 -3.01
CA TRP A 70 1.86 13.18 -3.59
C TRP A 70 2.11 14.54 -4.24
N LYS A 71 3.07 15.29 -3.70
CA LYS A 71 3.38 16.64 -4.17
C LYS A 71 4.37 16.58 -5.34
N HIS A 72 4.01 17.22 -6.45
CA HIS A 72 4.84 17.23 -7.66
C HIS A 72 5.59 18.55 -7.85
N ALA A 73 4.96 19.68 -7.54
CA ALA A 73 5.52 21.01 -7.82
C ALA A 73 4.93 22.10 -6.91
N GLY A 74 5.41 23.34 -7.07
CA GLY A 74 4.94 24.53 -6.35
C GLY A 74 5.55 24.71 -4.95
N ASP A 75 5.11 25.74 -4.24
CA ASP A 75 5.67 26.14 -2.93
C ASP A 75 5.54 25.06 -1.85
N VAL A 76 6.39 25.16 -0.82
CA VAL A 76 6.36 24.27 0.35
C VAL A 76 5.06 24.46 1.11
N VAL A 77 4.39 23.36 1.47
CA VAL A 77 3.08 23.38 2.15
C VAL A 77 3.04 22.48 3.37
N HIS A 78 2.18 22.81 4.33
CA HIS A 78 1.69 21.88 5.35
C HIS A 78 0.25 21.54 5.01
N VAL A 79 -0.13 20.27 5.12
CA VAL A 79 -1.44 19.81 4.71
C VAL A 79 -2.07 18.89 5.74
N ARG A 80 -3.40 18.88 5.83
CA ARG A 80 -4.17 17.89 6.58
C ARG A 80 -5.09 17.16 5.61
N LEU A 81 -5.06 15.83 5.66
CA LEU A 81 -5.90 15.01 4.80
C LEU A 81 -7.25 14.76 5.45
N GLY A 82 -8.25 14.43 4.65
CA GLY A 82 -9.55 14.01 5.14
C GLY A 82 -10.41 13.38 4.06
N TRP A 83 -11.63 13.00 4.41
CA TRP A 83 -12.63 12.51 3.48
C TRP A 83 -14.03 12.92 3.91
N GLN A 84 -14.97 12.88 2.98
CA GLN A 84 -16.38 13.11 3.28
C GLN A 84 -17.28 12.27 2.38
N ASN A 85 -18.42 11.83 2.92
CA ASN A 85 -19.44 11.12 2.17
C ASN A 85 -20.38 12.13 1.47
N THR A 86 -20.75 11.84 0.22
CA THR A 86 -21.67 12.66 -0.58
C THR A 86 -23.08 12.71 -0.03
N THR A 87 -23.53 11.71 0.71
CA THR A 87 -24.90 11.60 1.23
C THR A 87 -25.10 12.27 2.59
N GLY A 88 -24.06 12.86 3.17
CA GLY A 88 -24.15 13.63 4.42
C GLY A 88 -22.98 13.41 5.37
N GLY A 89 -23.08 14.05 6.55
CA GLY A 89 -22.00 14.12 7.54
C GLY A 89 -21.01 15.24 7.26
N GLY A 90 -20.24 15.62 8.29
CA GLY A 90 -19.14 16.58 8.15
C GLY A 90 -17.86 15.94 7.59
N PRO A 91 -16.86 16.75 7.23
CA PRO A 91 -15.56 16.26 6.81
C PRO A 91 -14.85 15.52 7.95
N ASN A 92 -14.37 14.31 7.67
CA ASN A 92 -13.55 13.51 8.58
C ASN A 92 -12.10 13.85 8.30
N SER A 93 -11.56 14.79 9.05
CA SER A 93 -10.16 15.24 8.90
C SER A 93 -9.23 14.39 9.76
N SER A 94 -8.02 14.17 9.26
CA SER A 94 -6.93 13.54 9.98
C SER A 94 -6.56 14.42 11.18
N GLN A 95 -6.08 13.82 12.27
CA GLN A 95 -5.52 14.58 13.38
C GLN A 95 -4.08 15.04 13.09
N THR A 96 -3.42 14.41 12.11
CA THR A 96 -2.05 14.71 11.70
C THR A 96 -2.03 15.86 10.70
N VAL A 97 -1.10 16.79 10.91
CA VAL A 97 -0.66 17.74 9.87
C VAL A 97 0.61 17.18 9.27
N HIS A 98 0.63 17.01 7.96
CA HIS A 98 1.77 16.55 7.19
C HIS A 98 2.58 17.76 6.70
N GLY A 99 3.90 17.60 6.70
CA GLY A 99 4.83 18.57 6.14
C GLY A 99 5.83 19.15 7.15
N PRO A 100 6.69 20.08 6.70
CA PRO A 100 6.65 20.73 5.39
C PRO A 100 6.87 19.75 4.23
N LEU A 101 6.03 19.83 3.20
CA LEU A 101 6.13 18.99 2.00
C LEU A 101 6.79 19.79 0.88
N PHE A 102 7.90 19.25 0.36
CA PHE A 102 8.61 19.72 -0.83
C PHE A 102 8.12 18.98 -2.08
N ALA A 103 8.49 19.48 -3.26
CA ALA A 103 8.26 18.76 -4.51
C ALA A 103 8.98 17.40 -4.48
N GLY A 104 8.24 16.32 -4.75
CA GLY A 104 8.70 14.93 -4.64
C GLY A 104 8.27 14.24 -3.33
N ASP A 105 7.84 14.98 -2.32
CA ASP A 105 7.36 14.39 -1.06
C ASP A 105 5.93 13.86 -1.17
N ASN A 106 5.56 13.01 -0.22
CA ASN A 106 4.19 12.54 -0.04
C ASN A 106 3.84 12.42 1.44
N THR A 107 2.55 12.36 1.72
CA THR A 107 2.00 12.25 3.08
C THR A 107 1.98 10.81 3.62
N GLY A 108 2.31 9.82 2.80
CA GLY A 108 1.78 8.47 2.98
C GLY A 108 0.26 8.46 2.88
N THR A 109 -0.37 7.50 3.56
CA THR A 109 -1.84 7.34 3.58
C THR A 109 -2.36 7.46 5.00
N ASP A 110 -3.23 8.44 5.24
CA ASP A 110 -4.06 8.47 6.45
C ASP A 110 -5.24 7.53 6.27
N VAL A 111 -5.53 6.72 7.28
CA VAL A 111 -6.54 5.65 7.19
C VAL A 111 -7.57 5.77 8.29
N TRP A 112 -8.85 5.70 7.91
CA TRP A 112 -9.98 5.64 8.80
C TRP A 112 -10.65 4.28 8.70
N THR A 113 -10.78 3.58 9.82
CA THR A 113 -11.68 2.43 9.95
C THR A 113 -13.04 2.95 10.37
N THR A 114 -14.05 2.81 9.52
CA THR A 114 -15.36 3.45 9.71
C THR A 114 -16.49 2.64 9.07
N TYR A 115 -17.73 2.95 9.44
CA TYR A 115 -18.90 2.41 8.78
C TYR A 115 -19.05 3.03 7.38
N LEU A 116 -19.15 2.17 6.35
CA LEU A 116 -19.32 2.61 4.98
C LEU A 116 -20.81 2.75 4.65
N ALA A 117 -21.30 3.99 4.69
CA ALA A 117 -22.65 4.30 4.23
C ALA A 117 -22.77 4.21 2.70
N ALA A 118 -24.00 4.07 2.21
CA ALA A 118 -24.29 4.12 0.78
C ALA A 118 -23.83 5.46 0.17
N GLY A 119 -23.54 5.44 -1.14
CA GLY A 119 -23.10 6.62 -1.88
C GLY A 119 -21.60 6.62 -2.16
N CYS A 120 -21.05 7.81 -2.37
CA CYS A 120 -19.66 7.98 -2.75
C CYS A 120 -18.90 8.80 -1.69
N VAL A 121 -17.60 8.56 -1.61
CA VAL A 121 -16.70 9.28 -0.72
C VAL A 121 -15.65 9.99 -1.56
N TYR A 122 -15.29 11.20 -1.16
CA TYR A 122 -14.23 11.96 -1.82
C TYR A 122 -13.14 12.34 -0.83
N PRO A 123 -11.88 12.44 -1.29
CA PRO A 123 -10.80 12.91 -0.47
C PRO A 123 -10.84 14.44 -0.38
N LEU A 124 -10.32 14.93 0.73
CA LEU A 124 -10.11 16.33 1.05
C LEU A 124 -8.63 16.52 1.37
N ILE A 125 -8.11 17.66 0.96
CA ILE A 125 -6.80 18.16 1.40
C ILE A 125 -6.96 19.60 1.85
N ASP A 126 -6.67 19.85 3.11
CA ASP A 126 -6.63 21.19 3.69
C ASP A 126 -5.19 21.69 3.68
N VAL A 127 -4.91 22.72 2.89
CA VAL A 127 -3.63 23.43 2.92
C VAL A 127 -3.70 24.41 4.07
N ILE A 128 -2.93 24.13 5.13
CA ILE A 128 -3.11 24.78 6.44
C ILE A 128 -3.03 26.30 6.32
N GLY A 129 -4.08 26.96 6.79
CA GLY A 129 -4.19 28.43 6.80
C GLY A 129 -4.49 29.06 5.44
N GLN A 130 -4.81 28.25 4.42
CA GLN A 130 -5.08 28.74 3.07
C GLN A 130 -6.45 28.31 2.56
N TYR A 131 -6.61 27.06 2.13
CA TYR A 131 -7.81 26.57 1.49
C TYR A 131 -7.91 25.05 1.54
N THR A 132 -9.12 24.53 1.37
CA THR A 132 -9.38 23.10 1.22
C THR A 132 -9.73 22.77 -0.22
N LEU A 133 -9.11 21.73 -0.78
CA LEU A 133 -9.45 21.17 -2.09
C LEU A 133 -10.14 19.81 -1.93
N LYS A 134 -11.05 19.53 -2.86
CA LYS A 134 -11.77 18.25 -2.98
C LYS A 134 -11.23 17.47 -4.18
N GLY A 135 -10.97 16.19 -3.99
CA GLY A 135 -10.71 15.26 -5.09
C GLY A 135 -11.96 14.62 -5.68
N LYS A 136 -11.77 13.87 -6.76
CA LYS A 136 -12.75 12.98 -7.39
C LYS A 136 -13.18 11.89 -6.40
N GLU A 137 -14.48 11.62 -6.40
CA GLU A 137 -15.09 10.62 -5.53
C GLU A 137 -14.93 9.19 -6.05
N VAL A 138 -15.04 8.24 -5.12
CA VAL A 138 -15.23 6.81 -5.36
C VAL A 138 -16.52 6.35 -4.69
N CYS A 139 -17.30 5.57 -5.40
CA CYS A 139 -18.53 5.02 -4.84
C CYS A 139 -18.23 3.73 -4.09
N VAL A 140 -18.79 3.62 -2.88
CA VAL A 140 -18.59 2.46 -2.02
C VAL A 140 -19.17 1.23 -2.73
N PRO A 141 -18.42 0.13 -2.86
CA PRO A 141 -18.94 -1.11 -3.42
C PRO A 141 -20.19 -1.59 -2.67
N ALA A 142 -21.18 -2.12 -3.39
CA ALA A 142 -22.36 -2.72 -2.78
C ALA A 142 -22.03 -4.02 -2.01
#